data_AF-B2ZCQ0-F1
#
_entry.id   AF-B2ZCQ0-F1
#
_cell.length_a   1.000
_cell.length_b   1.000
_cell.length_c   1.000
_cell.angle_alpha   90.00
_cell.angle_beta   90.00
_cell.angle_gamma   90.00
#
_symmetry.space_group_name_H-M   'P 1'
#
loop_
_entity.id
_entity.type
_entity.pdbx_description
1 polymer ?
#
loop_
_entity_poly.entity_id
_entity_poly.type
_entity_poly.pdbx_seq_one_letter_code
_entity_poly.pdbx_strand_id
1 'polypeptide(L)'
;MAEDDLCSLFFKLKVEDVTSSDELARHMKNASNERKPLIEPGENQSMDIDEEGGSVGHGLLYLYVDCPTMMLCFYGGSLPYNWMQGALLTNLPPYQHDVTLDEVNRGLRQASGFFGYADPMRSAYFAAFSFPGRVIKLNEQMELTSTKGKCLTFDLYASTQLRFELGELVRHGECKFAIG
;
A
#
# COMPACT_ATOMS: atom_id res chain seq x y z
N MET A 1 -26.74 -4.98 -12.23
CA MET A 1 -26.47 -3.99 -13.32
C MET A 1 -26.09 -2.60 -12.79
N ALA A 2 -25.62 -2.45 -11.54
CA ALA A 2 -25.25 -1.13 -10.96
C ALA A 2 -23.73 -0.98 -10.74
N GLU A 3 -22.98 -2.07 -10.69
CA GLU A 3 -21.53 -2.06 -10.42
C GLU A 3 -20.73 -1.60 -11.66
N ASP A 4 -21.16 -1.96 -12.87
CA ASP A 4 -20.53 -1.52 -14.13
C ASP A 4 -20.63 0.00 -14.35
N ASP A 5 -21.66 0.64 -13.79
CA ASP A 5 -21.92 2.07 -13.98
C ASP A 5 -21.08 2.94 -13.03
N LEU A 6 -20.79 2.44 -11.82
CA LEU A 6 -19.90 3.10 -10.86
C LEU A 6 -18.45 3.12 -11.35
N CYS A 7 -17.94 1.98 -11.83
CA CYS A 7 -16.61 1.94 -12.44
C CYS A 7 -16.50 2.92 -13.61
N SER A 8 -17.51 2.96 -14.48
CA SER A 8 -17.59 3.91 -15.59
C SER A 8 -17.63 5.39 -15.14
N LEU A 9 -18.27 5.67 -14.00
CA LEU A 9 -18.30 7.02 -13.39
C LEU A 9 -16.91 7.41 -12.84
N PHE A 10 -16.22 6.49 -12.17
CA PHE A 10 -14.85 6.72 -11.69
C PHE A 10 -13.84 6.85 -12.84
N PHE A 11 -14.03 6.13 -13.95
CA PHE A 11 -13.23 6.32 -15.18
C PHE A 11 -13.47 7.69 -15.86
N LYS A 12 -14.67 8.27 -15.72
CA LYS A 12 -14.99 9.62 -16.22
C LYS A 12 -14.49 10.74 -15.31
N LEU A 13 -14.30 10.47 -14.03
CA LEU A 13 -13.53 11.31 -13.13
C LEU A 13 -12.05 11.18 -13.51
N LYS A 14 -11.61 11.96 -14.50
CA LYS A 14 -10.18 12.26 -14.66
C LYS A 14 -9.68 12.94 -13.38
N VAL A 15 -9.24 12.15 -12.42
CA VAL A 15 -8.32 12.62 -11.38
C VAL A 15 -7.02 12.94 -12.11
N GLU A 16 -6.59 14.19 -12.07
CA GLU A 16 -5.49 14.75 -12.89
C GLU A 16 -4.11 14.10 -12.68
N ASP A 17 -3.97 13.01 -11.92
CA ASP A 17 -2.67 12.42 -11.57
C ASP A 17 -2.52 10.91 -11.82
N VAL A 18 -3.46 10.25 -12.50
CA VAL A 18 -3.28 8.82 -12.88
C VAL A 18 -2.40 8.69 -14.13
N THR A 19 -1.10 8.94 -13.97
CA THR A 19 -0.09 8.67 -14.99
C THR A 19 0.33 7.20 -14.95
N SER A 20 -0.31 6.38 -15.80
CA SER A 20 0.18 5.06 -16.20
C SER A 20 1.38 5.23 -17.12
N SER A 21 2.60 5.11 -16.59
CA SER A 21 3.85 5.27 -17.34
C SER A 21 4.97 4.49 -16.65
N ASP A 22 5.95 3.96 -17.39
CA ASP A 22 7.20 3.37 -16.85
C ASP A 22 7.95 4.32 -15.90
N GLU A 23 7.60 5.60 -15.95
CA GLU A 23 8.01 6.63 -15.01
C GLU A 23 7.56 6.37 -13.58
N LEU A 24 6.56 5.51 -13.34
CA LEU A 24 6.05 5.20 -12.01
C LEU A 24 7.15 4.62 -11.11
N ALA A 25 7.87 3.59 -11.56
CA ALA A 25 8.95 3.00 -10.79
C ALA A 25 10.10 4.00 -10.53
N ARG A 26 10.39 4.85 -11.52
CA ARG A 26 11.37 5.95 -11.38
C ARG A 26 10.92 6.96 -10.34
N HIS A 27 9.65 7.37 -10.36
CA HIS A 27 9.08 8.32 -9.42
C HIS A 27 9.03 7.74 -8.00
N MET A 28 8.74 6.45 -7.83
CA MET A 28 8.79 5.80 -6.50
C MET A 28 10.20 5.74 -5.93
N LYS A 29 11.20 5.46 -6.78
CA LYS A 29 12.61 5.53 -6.39
C LYS A 29 13.00 6.96 -6.01
N ASN A 30 12.55 7.97 -6.75
CA ASN A 30 12.82 9.38 -6.44
C ASN A 30 12.13 9.81 -5.13
N ALA A 31 10.86 9.47 -4.92
CA ALA A 31 10.14 9.78 -3.68
C ALA A 31 10.80 9.12 -2.45
N SER A 32 11.39 7.94 -2.61
CA SER A 32 12.20 7.31 -1.56
C SER A 32 13.51 8.05 -1.30
N ASN A 33 14.16 8.58 -2.34
CA ASN A 33 15.45 9.27 -2.27
C ASN A 33 15.33 10.74 -1.80
N GLU A 34 14.22 11.41 -2.07
CA GLU A 34 13.95 12.79 -1.65
C GLU A 34 13.75 12.93 -0.13
N ARG A 35 13.59 11.80 0.57
CA ARG A 35 13.66 11.74 2.03
C ARG A 35 15.10 11.84 2.53
N LYS A 36 15.70 13.02 2.37
CA LYS A 36 16.68 13.49 3.36
C LYS A 36 15.88 14.01 4.56
N PRO A 37 16.22 13.62 5.80
CA PRO A 37 15.52 14.13 6.97
C PRO A 37 15.72 15.64 7.02
N LEU A 38 14.65 16.41 6.84
CA LEU A 38 14.58 17.79 7.31
C LEU A 38 14.42 17.72 8.84
N ILE A 39 15.47 17.26 9.53
CA ILE A 39 15.62 17.40 10.97
C ILE A 39 16.67 18.48 11.16
N GLU A 40 16.24 19.75 11.09
CA GLU A 40 16.96 20.80 11.80
C GLU A 40 16.68 20.60 13.29
N PRO A 41 17.71 20.54 14.17
CA PRO A 41 17.51 20.37 15.59
C PRO A 41 17.04 21.72 16.17
N GLY A 42 15.73 21.96 16.13
CA GLY A 42 15.07 23.08 16.79
C GLY A 42 14.70 22.69 18.22
N GLU A 43 15.51 23.14 19.18
CA GLU A 43 15.25 23.08 20.62
C GLU A 43 13.82 23.49 20.94
N ASN A 44 13.01 22.60 21.54
CA ASN A 44 12.00 22.96 22.55
C ASN A 44 11.28 21.74 23.15
N GLN A 45 11.57 21.54 24.45
CA GLN A 45 10.61 21.25 25.54
C GLN A 45 9.92 19.86 25.59
N SER A 46 10.63 18.96 26.28
CA SER A 46 10.14 17.96 27.24
C SER A 46 8.62 17.75 27.37
N MET A 47 8.15 16.58 26.94
CA MET A 47 7.05 15.88 27.57
C MET A 47 7.36 14.38 27.56
N ASP A 48 7.46 13.79 28.75
CA ASP A 48 7.67 12.37 28.97
C ASP A 48 6.54 11.56 28.30
N ILE A 49 6.86 10.88 27.21
CA ILE A 49 6.11 9.73 26.72
C ILE A 49 7.14 8.63 26.48
N ASP A 50 7.09 7.60 27.32
CA ASP A 50 7.78 6.34 27.13
C ASP A 50 7.20 5.62 25.89
N GLU A 51 7.62 6.02 24.69
CA GLU A 51 7.55 5.18 23.50
C GLU A 51 8.94 4.60 23.22
N GLU A 52 9.28 3.52 23.92
CA GLU A 52 10.30 2.57 23.47
C GLU A 52 9.80 1.88 22.19
N GLY A 53 10.02 2.56 21.06
CA GLY A 53 9.69 2.08 19.73
C GLY A 53 10.47 2.88 18.71
N GLY A 54 11.80 2.77 18.75
CA GLY A 54 12.71 3.49 17.85
C GLY A 54 12.22 3.44 16.41
N SER A 55 11.89 4.62 15.87
CA SER A 55 11.44 4.87 14.51
C SER A 55 12.44 4.31 13.50
N VAL A 56 12.20 3.10 13.01
CA VAL A 56 12.89 2.54 11.85
C VAL A 56 12.04 2.89 10.64
N GLY A 57 12.50 3.82 9.81
CA GLY A 57 11.83 4.13 8.55
C GLY A 57 11.80 2.89 7.64
N HIS A 58 10.65 2.22 7.55
CA HIS A 58 10.47 0.96 6.81
C HIS A 58 10.47 1.10 5.27
N GLY A 59 10.87 2.26 4.75
CA GLY A 59 10.70 2.59 3.33
C GLY A 59 9.23 2.80 2.97
N LEU A 60 8.91 2.67 1.67
CA LEU A 60 7.53 2.69 1.20
C LEU A 60 6.85 1.35 1.45
N LEU A 61 5.65 1.40 2.01
CA LEU A 61 4.77 0.25 2.20
C LEU A 61 3.55 0.39 1.28
N TYR A 62 3.05 -0.72 0.80
CA TYR A 62 1.99 -0.76 -0.20
C TYR A 62 0.74 -1.41 0.38
N LEU A 63 -0.40 -0.77 0.15
CA LEU A 63 -1.73 -1.29 0.46
C LEU A 63 -2.45 -1.54 -0.86
N TYR A 64 -2.99 -2.76 -1.04
CA TYR A 64 -3.68 -3.19 -2.27
C TYR A 64 -5.19 -3.24 -2.06
N VAL A 65 -5.94 -2.62 -2.97
CA VAL A 65 -7.40 -2.47 -2.94
C VAL A 65 -8.01 -2.42 -4.35
N ASP A 66 -9.34 -2.45 -4.44
CA ASP A 66 -10.06 -2.03 -5.64
C ASP A 66 -10.14 -0.49 -5.77
N CYS A 67 -10.49 -0.02 -6.98
CA CYS A 67 -10.62 1.41 -7.27
C CYS A 67 -11.67 2.11 -6.39
N PRO A 68 -12.89 1.58 -6.19
CA PRO A 68 -13.88 2.23 -5.33
C PRO A 68 -13.38 2.42 -3.89
N THR A 69 -12.72 1.40 -3.31
CA THR A 69 -12.16 1.48 -1.96
C THR A 69 -11.05 2.49 -1.86
N MET A 70 -10.12 2.51 -2.84
CA MET A 70 -9.07 3.53 -2.93
C MET A 70 -9.66 4.94 -2.92
N MET A 71 -10.66 5.19 -3.76
CA MET A 71 -11.32 6.48 -3.87
C MET A 71 -12.07 6.87 -2.59
N LEU A 72 -12.79 5.94 -1.96
CA LEU A 72 -13.56 6.25 -0.75
C LEU A 72 -12.67 6.48 0.47
N CYS A 73 -11.68 5.62 0.69
CA CYS A 73 -10.87 5.66 1.90
C CYS A 73 -9.84 6.80 1.86
N PHE A 74 -9.15 6.97 0.73
CA PHE A 74 -7.99 7.88 0.69
C PHE A 74 -8.39 9.35 0.57
N TYR A 75 -9.49 9.66 -0.12
CA TYR A 75 -10.05 11.03 -0.09
C TYR A 75 -10.54 11.42 1.31
N GLY A 76 -10.91 10.42 2.13
CA GLY A 76 -11.30 10.62 3.53
C GLY A 76 -10.14 10.60 4.54
N GLY A 77 -8.87 10.47 4.10
CA GLY A 77 -7.73 10.37 5.01
C GLY A 77 -7.70 9.10 5.85
N SER A 78 -8.28 8.01 5.33
CA SER A 78 -8.47 6.75 6.06
C SER A 78 -7.87 5.55 5.35
N LEU A 79 -7.39 4.58 6.12
CA LEU A 79 -7.01 3.27 5.63
C LEU A 79 -8.23 2.34 5.60
N PRO A 80 -8.37 1.52 4.54
CA PRO A 80 -9.40 0.50 4.49
C PRO A 80 -9.12 -0.61 5.50
N TYR A 81 -10.19 -1.23 5.97
CA TYR A 81 -10.12 -2.42 6.78
C TYR A 81 -10.02 -3.66 5.87
N ASN A 82 -8.79 -4.08 5.56
CA ASN A 82 -8.50 -5.22 4.68
C ASN A 82 -7.94 -6.44 5.45
N TRP A 83 -7.86 -6.34 6.78
CA TRP A 83 -7.39 -7.38 7.69
C TRP A 83 -8.22 -7.38 8.98
N MET A 84 -8.33 -8.54 9.63
CA MET A 84 -9.14 -8.74 10.84
C MET A 84 -8.82 -7.83 12.04
N GLN A 85 -7.73 -7.05 12.00
CA GLN A 85 -7.39 -6.12 13.08
C GLN A 85 -7.10 -4.70 12.58
N GLY A 86 -7.35 -4.41 11.29
CA GLY A 86 -7.14 -3.09 10.73
C GLY A 86 -6.69 -3.12 9.27
N ALA A 87 -5.60 -2.41 8.99
CA ALA A 87 -4.99 -2.33 7.67
C ALA A 87 -3.73 -3.18 7.59
N LEU A 88 -3.64 -4.02 6.57
CA LEU A 88 -2.49 -4.82 6.19
C LEU A 88 -1.80 -4.16 5.00
N LEU A 89 -0.49 -3.98 5.14
CA LEU A 89 0.42 -3.46 4.14
C LEU A 89 1.54 -4.45 3.89
N THR A 90 2.28 -4.24 2.81
CA THR A 90 3.42 -5.07 2.44
C THR A 90 4.53 -4.25 1.80
N ASN A 91 5.76 -4.76 1.82
CA ASN A 91 6.85 -4.20 1.02
C ASN A 91 6.87 -4.71 -0.43
N LEU A 92 5.91 -5.53 -0.87
CA LEU A 92 5.75 -5.90 -2.29
C LEU A 92 5.44 -4.65 -3.13
N PRO A 93 6.31 -4.28 -4.09
CA PRO A 93 6.03 -3.16 -4.98
C PRO A 93 4.97 -3.53 -6.04
N PRO A 94 4.12 -2.58 -6.47
CA PRO A 94 3.00 -2.83 -7.39
C PRO A 94 3.41 -3.00 -8.86
N TYR A 95 4.71 -3.04 -9.13
CA TYR A 95 5.32 -3.13 -10.46
C TYR A 95 6.28 -4.34 -10.54
N GLN A 96 6.02 -5.37 -9.75
CA GLN A 96 6.82 -6.59 -9.74
C GLN A 96 6.50 -7.45 -10.97
N HIS A 97 7.39 -7.40 -11.98
CA HIS A 97 7.16 -8.00 -13.30
C HIS A 97 7.24 -9.53 -13.34
N ASP A 98 7.68 -10.16 -12.27
CA ASP A 98 7.81 -11.60 -12.12
C ASP A 98 6.70 -12.21 -11.26
N VAL A 99 5.62 -11.49 -10.96
CA VAL A 99 4.43 -12.01 -10.26
C VAL A 99 3.16 -11.55 -10.99
N THR A 100 2.12 -12.39 -11.06
CA THR A 100 0.81 -12.03 -11.65
C THR A 100 -0.13 -11.41 -10.62
N LEU A 101 -1.14 -10.66 -11.07
CA LEU A 101 -2.15 -10.08 -10.17
C LEU A 101 -2.91 -11.16 -9.38
N ASP A 102 -3.25 -12.28 -10.02
CA ASP A 102 -3.89 -13.42 -9.36
C ASP A 102 -3.06 -13.98 -8.20
N GLU A 103 -1.74 -14.05 -8.39
CA GLU A 103 -0.84 -14.57 -7.38
C GLU A 103 -0.71 -13.60 -6.20
N VAL A 104 -0.63 -12.30 -6.47
CA VAL A 104 -0.66 -11.26 -5.42
C VAL A 104 -1.97 -11.34 -4.64
N ASN A 105 -3.11 -11.45 -5.32
CA ASN A 105 -4.41 -11.58 -4.69
C ASN A 105 -4.50 -12.84 -3.80
N ARG A 106 -4.00 -13.98 -4.30
CA ARG A 106 -3.90 -15.24 -3.54
C ARG A 106 -3.08 -15.05 -2.27
N GLY A 107 -1.91 -14.42 -2.37
CA GLY A 107 -1.03 -14.13 -1.24
C GLY A 107 -1.69 -13.21 -0.21
N LEU A 108 -2.32 -12.12 -0.65
CA LEU A 108 -3.06 -11.19 0.21
C LEU A 108 -4.24 -11.86 0.92
N ARG A 109 -4.98 -12.71 0.21
CA ARG A 109 -6.09 -13.49 0.80
C ARG A 109 -5.61 -14.42 1.91
N GLN A 110 -4.47 -15.08 1.72
CA GLN A 110 -3.87 -15.94 2.75
C GLN A 110 -3.35 -15.14 3.94
N ALA A 111 -2.63 -14.04 3.67
CA ALA A 111 -2.03 -13.20 4.69
C ALA A 111 -3.07 -12.48 5.55
N SER A 112 -4.15 -11.99 4.94
CA SER A 112 -5.20 -11.26 5.66
C SER A 112 -6.17 -12.18 6.42
N GLY A 113 -6.34 -13.43 6.00
CA GLY A 113 -7.42 -14.28 6.53
C GLY A 113 -8.81 -13.63 6.42
N PHE A 114 -8.97 -12.63 5.54
CA PHE A 114 -10.15 -11.79 5.41
C PHE A 114 -10.74 -11.92 4.01
N PHE A 115 -12.07 -11.88 3.90
CA PHE A 115 -12.79 -12.06 2.63
C PHE A 115 -12.57 -10.94 1.60
N GLY A 116 -11.85 -9.87 1.98
CA GLY A 116 -11.62 -8.70 1.13
C GLY A 116 -10.90 -8.99 -0.19
N TYR A 117 -10.14 -10.10 -0.27
CA TYR A 117 -9.39 -10.50 -1.47
C TYR A 117 -10.01 -11.72 -2.16
N ALA A 118 -11.34 -11.73 -2.33
CA ALA A 118 -12.04 -12.85 -2.95
C ALA A 118 -11.76 -13.00 -4.45
N ASP A 119 -11.49 -11.87 -5.13
CA ASP A 119 -11.19 -11.81 -6.56
C ASP A 119 -10.01 -10.85 -6.83
N PRO A 120 -9.28 -11.01 -7.95
CA PRO A 120 -8.11 -10.20 -8.28
C PRO A 120 -8.37 -8.69 -8.41
N MET A 121 -9.61 -8.27 -8.73
CA MET A 121 -9.94 -6.84 -8.87
C MET A 121 -9.84 -6.11 -7.52
N ARG A 122 -9.99 -6.85 -6.41
CA ARG A 122 -9.78 -6.35 -5.03
C ARG A 122 -8.35 -5.96 -4.72
N SER A 123 -7.40 -6.27 -5.59
CA SER A 123 -5.99 -5.91 -5.46
C SER A 123 -5.44 -5.20 -6.70
N ALA A 124 -6.32 -4.75 -7.61
CA ALA A 124 -5.92 -4.15 -8.88
C ALA A 124 -5.29 -2.75 -8.72
N TYR A 125 -5.55 -2.06 -7.61
CA TYR A 125 -5.02 -0.74 -7.29
C TYR A 125 -4.16 -0.79 -6.04
N PHE A 126 -3.29 0.18 -5.90
CA PHE A 126 -2.41 0.32 -4.74
C PHE A 126 -2.39 1.75 -4.21
N ALA A 127 -2.05 1.90 -2.93
CA ALA A 127 -1.46 3.11 -2.37
C ALA A 127 -0.11 2.80 -1.73
N ALA A 128 0.85 3.65 -2.03
CA ALA A 128 2.16 3.71 -1.43
C ALA A 128 2.11 4.69 -0.26
N PHE A 129 2.42 4.17 0.92
CA PHE A 129 2.47 4.92 2.15
C PHE A 129 3.89 4.98 2.70
N SER A 130 4.09 5.96 3.54
CA SER A 130 5.22 6.03 4.44
C SER A 130 4.78 6.39 5.83
N PHE A 131 4.90 5.42 6.72
CA PHE A 131 4.57 5.60 8.12
C PHE A 131 5.87 5.79 8.91
N PRO A 132 6.16 7.00 9.41
CA PRO A 132 7.17 7.17 10.43
C PRO A 132 6.62 6.64 11.77
N GLY A 133 6.73 5.32 12.00
CA GLY A 133 6.50 4.69 13.31
C GLY A 133 5.08 4.18 13.63
N ARG A 134 4.12 4.24 12.69
CA ARG A 134 2.72 3.84 12.94
C ARG A 134 2.33 2.44 12.48
N VAL A 135 3.30 1.64 12.09
CA VAL A 135 3.09 0.29 11.55
C VAL A 135 3.92 -0.72 12.32
N ILE A 136 3.33 -1.88 12.56
CA ILE A 136 3.99 -3.01 13.21
C ILE A 136 4.33 -4.03 12.13
N LYS A 137 5.61 -4.41 12.03
CA LYS A 137 6.01 -5.54 11.18
C LYS A 137 5.47 -6.85 11.78
N LEU A 138 4.77 -7.63 10.97
CA LEU A 138 4.25 -8.94 11.37
C LEU A 138 5.35 -10.00 11.28
N ASN A 139 5.20 -11.10 12.03
CA ASN A 139 6.12 -12.23 11.97
C ASN A 139 5.89 -13.07 10.71
N GLU A 140 4.66 -13.09 10.22
CA GLU A 140 4.26 -13.73 8.98
C GLU A 140 4.77 -12.97 7.76
N GLN A 141 5.05 -13.71 6.69
CA GLN A 141 5.41 -13.15 5.39
C GLN A 141 4.38 -13.57 4.35
N MET A 142 4.21 -12.74 3.33
CA MET A 142 3.42 -13.08 2.16
C MET A 142 4.30 -13.88 1.19
N GLU A 143 3.91 -15.13 0.96
CA GLU A 143 4.57 -16.02 0.01
C GLU A 143 3.86 -15.98 -1.35
N LEU A 144 4.63 -15.71 -2.40
CA LEU A 144 4.19 -15.66 -3.79
C LEU A 144 5.05 -16.59 -4.66
N THR A 145 4.47 -17.06 -5.76
CA THR A 145 5.13 -17.87 -6.78
C THR A 145 5.41 -16.99 -7.98
N SER A 146 6.69 -16.79 -8.29
CA SER A 146 7.06 -16.03 -9.47
C SER A 146 6.61 -16.73 -10.76
N THR A 147 6.57 -15.98 -11.87
CA THR A 147 6.31 -16.50 -13.23
C THR A 147 7.33 -17.55 -13.69
N LYS A 148 8.45 -17.68 -12.97
CA LYS A 148 9.49 -18.71 -13.18
C LYS A 148 9.41 -19.88 -12.20
N GLY A 149 8.33 -19.97 -11.41
CA GLY A 149 8.11 -21.03 -10.41
C GLY A 149 8.96 -20.92 -9.14
N LYS A 150 9.61 -19.78 -8.88
CA LYS A 150 10.37 -19.54 -7.64
C LYS A 150 9.49 -18.96 -6.55
N CYS A 151 9.65 -19.42 -5.31
CA CYS A 151 9.05 -18.78 -4.15
C CYS A 151 9.69 -17.40 -3.89
N LEU A 152 8.86 -16.39 -3.69
CA LEU A 152 9.20 -15.02 -3.31
C LEU A 152 8.49 -14.69 -2.01
N THR A 153 9.19 -14.04 -1.08
CA THR A 153 8.66 -13.67 0.24
C THR A 153 8.68 -12.16 0.42
N PHE A 154 7.57 -11.61 0.90
CA PHE A 154 7.43 -10.19 1.20
C PHE A 154 7.01 -10.00 2.65
N ASP A 155 7.57 -8.98 3.29
CA ASP A 155 7.22 -8.64 4.66
C ASP A 155 5.80 -8.07 4.70
N LEU A 156 5.09 -8.40 5.78
CA LEU A 156 3.77 -7.88 6.10
C LEU A 156 3.86 -6.88 7.25
N TYR A 157 3.01 -5.88 7.20
CA TYR A 157 2.91 -4.83 8.20
C TYR A 157 1.45 -4.58 8.52
N ALA A 158 1.15 -4.28 9.77
CA ALA A 158 -0.20 -3.93 10.20
C ALA A 158 -0.25 -2.52 10.78
N SER A 159 -1.36 -1.84 10.54
CA SER A 159 -1.77 -0.65 11.28
C SER A 159 -3.15 -0.88 11.88
N THR A 160 -3.27 -0.65 13.18
CA THR A 160 -4.55 -0.51 13.89
C THR A 160 -5.09 0.92 13.85
N GLN A 161 -4.23 1.90 13.50
CA GLN A 161 -4.60 3.30 13.30
C GLN A 161 -5.08 3.48 11.86
N LEU A 162 -6.40 3.53 11.67
CA LEU A 162 -7.03 3.62 10.36
C LEU A 162 -7.11 5.04 9.79
N ARG A 163 -6.46 6.01 10.43
CA ARG A 163 -6.28 7.35 9.88
C ARG A 163 -4.81 7.55 9.57
N PHE A 164 -4.53 8.15 8.42
CA PHE A 164 -3.17 8.54 8.06
C PHE A 164 -3.06 10.07 8.08
N GLU A 165 -1.87 10.57 8.38
CA GLU A 165 -1.58 12.01 8.39
C GLU A 165 -1.32 12.52 6.97
N LEU A 166 -1.45 13.83 6.80
CA LEU A 166 -1.02 14.50 5.57
C LEU A 166 0.45 14.18 5.29
N GLY A 167 0.75 13.73 4.07
CA GLY A 167 2.10 13.38 3.62
C GLY A 167 2.50 11.91 3.83
N GLU A 168 1.69 11.11 4.54
CA GLU A 168 1.95 9.67 4.63
C GLU A 168 1.53 8.93 3.38
N LEU A 169 0.40 9.29 2.77
CA LEU A 169 0.04 8.82 1.44
C LEU A 169 0.96 9.50 0.43
N VAL A 170 1.86 8.72 -0.16
CA VAL A 170 2.87 9.23 -1.10
C VAL A 170 2.31 9.23 -2.52
N ARG A 171 1.65 8.14 -2.92
CA ARG A 171 1.10 7.97 -4.26
C ARG A 171 0.11 6.81 -4.30
N HIS A 172 -0.80 6.80 -5.24
CA HIS A 172 -1.68 5.68 -5.54
C HIS A 172 -1.79 5.46 -7.05
N GLY A 173 -2.33 4.32 -7.47
CA GLY A 173 -2.50 4.02 -8.89
C GLY A 173 -2.90 2.58 -9.15
N GLU A 174 -2.92 2.23 -10.43
CA GLU A 174 -3.16 0.87 -10.91
C GLU A 174 -1.89 0.03 -10.80
N CYS A 175 -2.02 -1.24 -10.42
CA CYS A 175 -0.91 -2.18 -10.38
C CYS A 175 -0.43 -2.55 -11.80
N LYS A 176 0.87 -2.86 -11.91
CA LYS A 176 1.57 -3.21 -13.15
C LYS A 176 2.32 -4.54 -12.99
N PHE A 177 1.62 -5.55 -12.48
CA PHE A 177 2.10 -6.92 -12.37
C PHE A 177 2.17 -7.61 -13.74
N ALA A 178 2.77 -8.80 -13.77
CA ALA A 178 2.80 -9.62 -14.97
C ALA A 178 1.39 -9.97 -15.44
N ILE A 179 1.22 -10.01 -16.78
CA ILE A 179 0.03 -10.59 -17.39
C ILE A 179 0.17 -12.11 -17.30
N GLY A 180 -0.82 -12.76 -16.69
CA GLY A 180 -0.90 -14.22 -16.56
C GLY A 180 -1.36 -14.91 -17.83
#